data_AF-A0A5C7FR28-F1
#
_entry.id   AF-A0A5C7FR28-F1
#
_cell.length_a   1.000
_cell.length_b   1.000
_cell.length_c   1.000
_cell.angle_alpha   90.00
_cell.angle_beta   90.00
_cell.angle_gamma   90.00
#
_symmetry.space_group_name_H-M   'P 1'
#
loop_
_entity.id
_entity.type
_entity.pdbx_description
1 polymer ?
#
loop_
_entity_poly.entity_id
_entity_poly.type
_entity_poly.pdbx_seq_one_letter_code
_entity_poly.pdbx_strand_id
1 'polypeptide(L)'
;MNVRMAGALVVHPAVRTVDNRQFILSCSRMSNFALGRFTAAAIRSHAKAKSEMMSQLLLGEPVTILEPGKTFSRIRCCDDDFEGFVRTDQLLTADERTFRLQRDNPAFALDLWSAILGEQAAVPITFGARLPGFDGMRLLHGQHVFNYSGQAALSEDLRTEADLMIRFARRWLFVPGLAGGRTPTGIDPAALIQLVARLINIKLPRTADAMSNHGRMVDFVIQAQPADLAFFDNRKGHIEHVGLLLPDSKILHVGDRVRIDSVDHYGIFNQETGRYSHRLRIVKRLLPDMDIPNVLMRKQKKVEANENQMAIF
;
A
#
# COMPACT_ATOMS: atom_id res chain seq x y z
N MET A 1 26.08 -86.99 -12.09
CA MET A 1 26.14 -85.77 -12.92
C MET A 1 26.26 -84.59 -11.97
N ASN A 2 27.47 -84.05 -11.78
CA ASN A 2 28.04 -82.90 -12.50
C ASN A 2 27.35 -81.59 -12.07
N VAL A 3 27.99 -80.47 -11.75
CA VAL A 3 29.39 -80.00 -11.87
C VAL A 3 29.45 -78.66 -11.08
N ARG A 4 30.63 -78.30 -10.54
CA ARG A 4 30.96 -76.93 -10.06
C ARG A 4 30.98 -75.93 -11.22
N MET A 5 30.49 -74.70 -11.03
CA MET A 5 30.89 -73.51 -11.81
C MET A 5 30.98 -72.34 -10.82
N ALA A 6 32.16 -71.77 -10.53
CA ALA A 6 32.99 -70.88 -11.36
C ALA A 6 32.40 -69.46 -11.46
N GLY A 7 33.20 -68.47 -11.04
CA GLY A 7 32.80 -67.07 -10.95
C GLY A 7 32.78 -66.32 -12.28
N ALA A 8 32.32 -65.07 -12.21
CA ALA A 8 32.56 -64.08 -13.25
C ALA A 8 32.61 -62.67 -12.64
N LEU A 9 33.77 -62.06 -12.78
CA LEU A 9 34.05 -60.63 -12.70
C LEU A 9 33.22 -59.91 -13.77
N VAL A 10 32.45 -58.87 -13.41
CA VAL A 10 31.85 -57.97 -14.41
C VAL A 10 32.31 -56.53 -14.15
N VAL A 11 32.87 -56.01 -15.23
CA VAL A 11 33.61 -54.78 -15.47
C VAL A 11 32.76 -53.53 -15.26
N HIS A 12 33.33 -52.50 -14.62
CA HIS A 12 32.76 -51.15 -14.56
C HIS A 12 32.76 -50.47 -15.93
N PRO A 13 31.66 -49.83 -16.37
CA PRO A 13 31.71 -48.89 -17.48
C PRO A 13 32.19 -47.51 -16.99
N ALA A 14 33.15 -46.96 -17.72
CA ALA A 14 33.77 -45.66 -17.51
C ALA A 14 32.74 -44.51 -17.47
N VAL A 15 32.73 -43.76 -16.37
CA VAL A 15 32.06 -42.46 -16.32
C VAL A 15 32.93 -41.48 -17.10
N ARG A 16 32.43 -41.04 -18.26
CA ARG A 16 33.03 -39.95 -19.03
C ARG A 16 33.08 -38.69 -18.17
N THR A 17 34.28 -38.25 -17.84
CA THR A 17 34.54 -36.90 -17.34
C THR A 17 34.14 -35.90 -18.43
N VAL A 18 33.05 -35.18 -18.21
CA VAL A 18 32.70 -34.03 -19.05
C VAL A 18 33.61 -32.88 -18.63
N ASP A 19 34.39 -32.42 -19.60
CA ASP A 19 35.35 -31.33 -19.51
C ASP A 19 34.66 -30.04 -19.04
N ASN A 20 35.05 -29.55 -17.87
CA ASN A 20 34.39 -28.45 -17.15
C ASN A 20 34.99 -27.09 -17.54
N ARG A 21 35.21 -26.87 -18.85
CA ARG A 21 35.84 -25.66 -19.40
C ARG A 21 35.06 -25.08 -20.56
N GLN A 22 33.78 -24.78 -20.35
CA GLN A 22 33.03 -23.91 -21.28
C GLN A 22 31.73 -23.33 -20.67
N PHE A 23 31.82 -22.71 -19.49
CA PHE A 23 30.74 -21.84 -18.98
C PHE A 23 31.34 -20.62 -18.28
N ILE A 24 32.07 -19.80 -19.03
CA ILE A 24 32.32 -18.40 -18.67
C ILE A 24 31.95 -17.58 -19.90
N LEU A 25 31.14 -16.55 -19.68
CA LEU A 25 30.54 -15.61 -20.66
C LEU A 25 29.12 -15.96 -21.16
N SER A 26 28.19 -16.29 -20.26
CA SER A 26 26.82 -15.80 -20.45
C SER A 26 26.74 -14.43 -19.81
N CYS A 27 26.60 -13.39 -20.63
CA CYS A 27 26.19 -12.06 -20.22
C CYS A 27 25.05 -12.20 -19.18
N SER A 28 25.34 -11.89 -17.91
CA SER A 28 24.31 -11.87 -16.87
C SER A 28 23.29 -10.85 -17.30
N ARG A 29 22.13 -11.28 -17.82
CA ARG A 29 21.00 -10.38 -18.03
C ARG A 29 20.76 -9.75 -16.67
N MET A 30 21.07 -8.46 -16.54
CA MET A 30 20.70 -7.70 -15.36
C MET A 30 19.20 -7.93 -15.17
N SER A 31 18.82 -8.45 -14.01
CA SER A 31 17.41 -8.56 -13.69
C SER A 31 16.81 -7.16 -13.75
N ASN A 32 15.74 -7.00 -14.55
CA ASN A 32 14.98 -5.76 -14.61
C ASN A 32 14.01 -5.64 -13.43
N PHE A 33 14.13 -6.50 -12.41
CA PHE A 33 13.23 -6.54 -11.26
C PHE A 33 13.99 -6.24 -9.97
N ALA A 34 13.36 -5.47 -9.10
CA ALA A 34 13.86 -5.18 -7.77
C ALA A 34 12.73 -5.11 -6.76
N LEU A 35 13.10 -5.20 -5.48
CA LEU A 35 12.25 -4.90 -4.33
C LEU A 35 12.77 -3.66 -3.60
N GLY A 36 11.90 -2.99 -2.86
CA GLY A 36 12.33 -1.99 -1.87
C GLY A 36 13.24 -2.61 -0.81
N ARG A 37 14.44 -2.05 -0.61
CA ARG A 37 15.45 -2.58 0.31
C ARG A 37 15.25 -2.11 1.76
N PHE A 38 14.89 -0.85 1.96
CA PHE A 38 14.78 -0.27 3.29
C PHE A 38 13.32 -0.03 3.67
N THR A 39 13.08 0.39 4.91
CA THR A 39 11.76 0.75 5.44
C THR A 39 10.94 1.55 4.43
N ALA A 40 11.56 2.62 3.89
CA ALA A 40 11.03 3.41 2.80
C ALA A 40 12.17 4.08 2.02
N ALA A 41 12.15 3.95 0.70
CA ALA A 41 13.05 4.65 -0.22
C ALA A 41 12.29 5.76 -0.94
N ALA A 42 12.87 6.96 -1.07
CA ALA A 42 12.18 8.07 -1.75
C ALA A 42 12.09 7.81 -3.27
N ILE A 43 10.88 7.86 -3.82
CA ILE A 43 10.64 7.92 -5.28
C ILE A 43 10.56 9.39 -5.65
N ARG A 44 11.49 9.84 -6.48
CA ARG A 44 11.67 11.26 -6.82
C ARG A 44 11.25 11.58 -8.24
N SER A 45 10.90 12.84 -8.49
CA SER A 45 10.54 13.34 -9.82
C SER A 45 11.72 13.33 -10.81
N HIS A 46 12.96 13.45 -10.31
CA HIS A 46 14.16 13.42 -11.13
C HIS A 46 15.28 12.60 -10.47
N ALA A 47 16.29 12.21 -11.26
CA ALA A 47 17.51 11.53 -10.80
C ALA A 47 18.46 12.44 -9.98
N LYS A 48 17.93 13.15 -8.99
CA LYS A 48 18.67 14.11 -8.15
C LYS A 48 18.18 14.02 -6.70
N ALA A 49 19.09 13.98 -5.75
CA ALA A 49 18.76 13.87 -4.32
C ALA A 49 17.89 15.02 -3.79
N LYS A 50 17.99 16.22 -4.37
CA LYS A 50 17.20 17.41 -3.99
C LYS A 50 15.87 17.55 -4.73
N SER A 51 15.57 16.68 -5.69
CA SER A 51 14.29 16.74 -6.40
C SER A 51 13.13 16.30 -5.51
N GLU A 52 11.93 16.77 -5.83
CA GLU A 52 10.71 16.48 -5.08
C GLU A 52 10.52 14.98 -4.86
N MET A 53 10.14 14.61 -3.64
CA MET A 53 9.72 13.25 -3.32
C MET A 53 8.23 13.13 -3.68
N MET A 54 7.94 12.32 -4.69
CA MET A 54 6.58 12.12 -5.18
C MET A 54 5.87 10.96 -4.47
N SER A 55 6.66 9.99 -4.01
CA SER A 55 6.18 8.79 -3.32
C SER A 55 7.34 8.17 -2.53
N GLN A 56 7.06 7.04 -1.87
CA GLN A 56 8.07 6.19 -1.25
C GLN A 56 7.89 4.76 -1.77
N LEU A 57 8.96 3.98 -1.79
CA LEU A 57 8.97 2.54 -2.06
C LEU A 57 9.22 1.82 -0.75
N LEU A 58 8.24 1.04 -0.26
CA LEU A 58 8.35 0.34 1.01
C LEU A 58 9.16 -0.96 0.88
N LEU A 59 9.63 -1.48 2.00
CA LEU A 59 10.33 -2.77 2.04
C LEU A 59 9.51 -3.87 1.35
N GLY A 60 10.16 -4.63 0.47
CA GLY A 60 9.56 -5.77 -0.22
C GLY A 60 8.61 -5.40 -1.37
N GLU A 61 8.30 -4.12 -1.59
CA GLU A 61 7.46 -3.72 -2.73
C GLU A 61 8.17 -3.97 -4.07
N PRO A 62 7.54 -4.71 -5.00
CA PRO A 62 8.16 -5.03 -6.28
C PRO A 62 8.08 -3.86 -7.26
N VAL A 63 9.18 -3.66 -7.99
CA VAL A 63 9.29 -2.66 -9.05
C VAL A 63 10.01 -3.24 -10.26
N THR A 64 9.65 -2.72 -11.43
CA THR A 64 10.42 -2.92 -12.65
C THR A 64 11.41 -1.78 -12.81
N ILE A 65 12.68 -2.09 -13.06
CA ILE A 65 13.71 -1.12 -13.43
C ILE A 65 13.55 -0.82 -14.92
N LEU A 66 13.15 0.41 -15.25
CA LEU A 66 13.00 0.89 -16.63
C LEU A 66 14.35 1.33 -17.19
N GLU A 67 15.10 2.11 -16.40
CA GLU A 67 16.41 2.62 -16.76
C GLU A 67 17.36 2.44 -15.58
N PRO A 68 18.30 1.48 -15.64
CA PRO A 68 19.30 1.32 -14.59
C PRO A 68 20.28 2.50 -14.62
N GLY A 69 20.70 2.94 -13.45
CA GLY A 69 21.73 3.97 -13.33
C GLY A 69 22.63 3.76 -12.11
N LYS A 70 23.78 4.45 -12.09
CA LYS A 70 24.79 4.26 -11.04
C LYS A 70 24.31 4.74 -9.67
N THR A 71 23.64 5.89 -9.62
CA THR A 71 23.17 6.51 -8.38
C THR A 71 21.66 6.46 -8.25
N PHE A 72 20.95 6.71 -9.34
CA PHE A 72 19.50 6.62 -9.42
C PHE A 72 19.12 5.69 -10.57
N SER A 73 18.06 4.93 -10.37
CA SER A 73 17.41 4.14 -11.42
C SER A 73 15.98 4.63 -11.58
N ARG A 74 15.51 4.69 -12.82
CA ARG A 74 14.10 4.94 -13.12
C ARG A 74 13.34 3.64 -12.96
N ILE A 75 12.31 3.65 -12.13
CA ILE A 75 11.51 2.47 -11.78
C ILE A 75 10.04 2.69 -12.16
N ARG A 76 9.31 1.58 -12.24
CA ARG A 76 7.85 1.53 -12.29
C ARG A 76 7.34 0.64 -11.16
N CYS A 77 6.44 1.18 -10.34
CA CYS A 77 5.77 0.44 -9.27
C CYS A 77 4.73 -0.53 -9.87
N CYS A 78 4.69 -1.76 -9.39
CA CYS A 78 3.83 -2.78 -10.01
C CYS A 78 2.35 -2.71 -9.63
N ASP A 79 2.01 -1.95 -8.60
CA ASP A 79 0.62 -1.87 -8.10
C ASP A 79 -0.23 -0.84 -8.85
N ASP A 80 0.42 0.21 -9.36
CA ASP A 80 -0.23 1.42 -9.86
C ASP A 80 0.47 2.03 -11.08
N ASP A 81 1.46 1.33 -11.64
CA ASP A 81 2.32 1.79 -12.73
C ASP A 81 3.01 3.14 -12.47
N PHE A 82 3.10 3.56 -11.21
CA PHE A 82 3.70 4.85 -10.86
C PHE A 82 5.21 4.84 -11.12
N GLU A 83 5.69 5.83 -11.87
CA GLU A 83 7.09 5.95 -12.26
C GLU A 83 7.82 7.04 -11.49
N GLY A 84 9.13 6.83 -11.29
CA GLY A 84 10.01 7.83 -10.73
C GLY A 84 11.43 7.32 -10.54
N PHE A 85 12.25 8.11 -9.86
CA PHE A 85 13.66 7.82 -9.64
C PHE A 85 13.92 7.44 -8.19
N VAL A 86 14.52 6.27 -7.97
CA VAL A 86 14.94 5.78 -6.66
C VAL A 86 16.45 5.64 -6.66
N ARG A 87 17.09 5.85 -5.50
CA ARG A 87 18.53 5.57 -5.39
C ARG A 87 18.80 4.08 -5.64
N THR A 88 19.76 3.78 -6.50
CA THR A 88 20.06 2.40 -6.92
C THR A 88 20.48 1.52 -5.73
N ASP A 89 21.16 2.08 -4.72
CA ASP A 89 21.56 1.37 -3.51
C ASP A 89 20.41 1.07 -2.51
N GLN A 90 19.24 1.67 -2.73
CA GLN A 90 18.01 1.40 -1.98
C GLN A 90 17.10 0.37 -2.67
N LEU A 91 17.54 -0.18 -3.80
CA LEU A 91 16.89 -1.29 -4.48
C LEU A 91 17.61 -2.60 -4.15
N LEU A 92 16.83 -3.66 -3.98
CA LEU A 92 17.31 -5.01 -3.83
C LEU A 92 16.96 -5.79 -5.10
N THR A 93 17.96 -6.17 -5.90
CA THR A 93 17.73 -6.97 -7.11
C THR A 93 17.01 -8.26 -6.77
N ALA A 94 16.00 -8.62 -7.56
CA ALA A 94 15.20 -9.82 -7.37
C ALA A 94 15.19 -10.66 -8.64
N ASP A 95 15.10 -11.97 -8.51
CA ASP A 95 14.74 -12.82 -9.64
C ASP A 95 13.25 -12.66 -10.00
N GLU A 96 12.88 -13.13 -11.18
CA GLU A 96 11.51 -13.03 -11.68
C GLU A 96 10.51 -13.79 -10.82
N ARG A 97 10.91 -14.89 -10.20
CA ARG A 97 10.04 -15.70 -9.32
C ARG A 97 9.65 -14.90 -8.08
N THR A 98 10.62 -14.32 -7.40
CA THR A 98 10.45 -13.51 -6.20
C THR A 98 9.62 -12.27 -6.52
N PHE A 99 9.94 -11.61 -7.64
CA PHE A 99 9.18 -10.47 -8.14
C PHE A 99 7.69 -10.80 -8.35
N ARG A 100 7.38 -11.91 -9.07
CA ARG A 100 6.00 -12.33 -9.32
C ARG A 100 5.27 -12.70 -8.03
N LEU A 101 5.92 -13.45 -7.13
CA LEU A 101 5.34 -13.77 -5.82
C LEU A 101 5.01 -12.52 -5.03
N GLN A 102 5.92 -11.53 -5.00
CA GLN A 102 5.61 -10.27 -4.35
C GLN A 102 4.47 -9.53 -5.04
N ARG A 103 4.39 -9.51 -6.37
CA ARG A 103 3.34 -8.83 -7.11
C ARG A 103 1.95 -9.45 -6.92
N ASP A 104 1.88 -10.78 -6.95
CA ASP A 104 0.63 -11.53 -7.11
C ASP A 104 0.15 -12.19 -5.82
N ASN A 105 1.07 -12.61 -4.93
CA ASN A 105 0.73 -13.25 -3.66
C ASN A 105 1.63 -12.77 -2.49
N PRO A 106 1.63 -11.46 -2.16
CA PRO A 106 2.40 -10.94 -1.03
C PRO A 106 1.81 -11.29 0.33
N ALA A 107 2.65 -11.25 1.36
CA ALA A 107 2.23 -11.07 2.74
C ALA A 107 2.55 -9.62 3.16
N PHE A 108 1.68 -9.01 3.96
CA PHE A 108 1.81 -7.62 4.38
C PHE A 108 1.99 -7.49 5.88
N ALA A 109 2.88 -6.59 6.32
CA ALA A 109 2.94 -6.15 7.71
C ALA A 109 1.75 -5.23 8.04
N LEU A 110 1.07 -5.49 9.15
CA LEU A 110 -0.11 -4.73 9.58
C LEU A 110 0.19 -3.74 10.70
N ASP A 111 1.37 -3.79 11.32
CA ASP A 111 1.74 -2.84 12.37
C ASP A 111 2.23 -1.54 11.77
N LEU A 112 1.86 -0.40 12.37
CA LEU A 112 2.35 0.91 11.92
C LEU A 112 3.87 0.93 11.90
N TRP A 113 4.48 0.45 12.98
CA TRP A 113 5.91 0.34 13.13
C TRP A 113 6.26 -1.00 13.77
N SER A 114 7.18 -1.73 13.14
CA SER A 114 7.72 -2.99 13.66
C SER A 114 9.14 -3.19 13.14
N ALA A 115 9.75 -4.34 13.43
CA ALA A 115 11.06 -4.69 12.90
C ALA A 115 11.11 -6.17 12.53
N ILE A 116 11.87 -6.46 11.48
CA ILE A 116 12.30 -7.82 11.15
C ILE A 116 13.69 -8.04 11.78
N LEU A 117 13.88 -9.18 12.43
CA LEU A 117 15.05 -9.47 13.25
C LEU A 117 15.96 -10.48 12.55
N GLY A 118 17.15 -10.04 12.15
CA GLY A 118 18.20 -10.90 11.62
C GLY A 118 19.26 -11.19 12.67
N GLU A 119 20.26 -11.99 12.31
CA GLU A 119 21.38 -12.35 13.21
C GLU A 119 22.23 -11.14 13.61
N GLN A 120 22.46 -10.21 12.68
CA GLN A 120 23.39 -9.10 12.85
C GLN A 120 22.69 -7.75 13.08
N ALA A 121 21.45 -7.61 12.62
CA ALA A 121 20.72 -6.36 12.65
C ALA A 121 19.21 -6.57 12.63
N ALA A 122 18.50 -5.60 13.19
CA ALA A 122 17.07 -5.43 12.98
C ALA A 122 16.83 -4.42 11.86
N VAL A 123 15.86 -4.68 10.99
CA VAL A 123 15.42 -3.73 9.95
C VAL A 123 14.03 -3.24 10.30
N PRO A 124 13.82 -1.93 10.51
CA PRO A 124 12.50 -1.39 10.77
C PRO A 124 11.62 -1.51 9.53
N ILE A 125 10.35 -1.86 9.73
CA ILE A 125 9.33 -1.94 8.68
C ILE A 125 8.06 -1.27 9.16
N THR A 126 7.21 -0.89 8.20
CA THR A 126 5.99 -0.15 8.47
C THR A 126 4.79 -0.86 7.85
N PHE A 127 3.61 -0.39 8.23
CA PHE A 127 2.33 -0.83 7.69
C PHE A 127 2.35 -0.88 6.16
N GLY A 128 1.91 -2.02 5.61
CA GLY A 128 1.87 -2.25 4.17
C GLY A 128 3.20 -2.67 3.53
N ALA A 129 4.29 -2.75 4.29
CA ALA A 129 5.51 -3.41 3.82
C ALA A 129 5.21 -4.86 3.45
N ARG A 130 5.84 -5.35 2.36
CA ARG A 130 5.68 -6.74 1.94
C ARG A 130 6.75 -7.61 2.60
N LEU A 131 6.39 -8.84 2.92
CA LEU A 131 7.24 -9.81 3.62
C LEU A 131 7.58 -10.96 2.65
N PRO A 132 8.70 -10.89 1.89
CA PRO A 132 9.01 -11.90 0.89
C PRO A 132 9.26 -13.27 1.50
N GLY A 133 8.62 -14.30 0.97
CA GLY A 133 8.78 -15.67 1.47
C GLY A 133 8.30 -15.86 2.91
N PHE A 134 7.34 -15.05 3.36
CA PHE A 134 6.83 -15.13 4.72
C PHE A 134 6.12 -16.46 4.99
N ASP A 135 6.55 -17.18 6.03
CA ASP A 135 6.01 -18.51 6.41
C ASP A 135 5.15 -18.48 7.69
N GLY A 136 4.80 -17.28 8.17
CA GLY A 136 4.12 -17.05 9.45
C GLY A 136 5.05 -16.62 10.58
N MET A 137 6.37 -16.84 10.44
CA MET A 137 7.36 -16.43 11.45
C MET A 137 8.62 -15.84 10.83
N ARG A 138 9.03 -16.30 9.66
CA ARG A 138 10.26 -15.92 8.98
C ARG A 138 9.96 -15.36 7.62
N LEU A 139 10.85 -14.51 7.13
CA LEU A 139 10.84 -13.96 5.77
C LEU A 139 12.26 -13.88 5.22
N LEU A 140 12.35 -13.66 3.91
CA LEU A 140 13.58 -13.39 3.19
C LEU A 140 13.70 -11.90 2.89
N HIS A 141 14.89 -11.36 3.14
CA HIS A 141 15.26 -10.03 2.71
C HIS A 141 16.67 -10.05 2.10
N GLY A 142 16.71 -10.10 0.77
CA GLY A 142 17.94 -10.41 0.02
C GLY A 142 18.29 -11.88 0.18
N GLN A 143 19.53 -12.17 0.58
CA GLN A 143 20.01 -13.53 0.83
C GLN A 143 19.90 -13.94 2.29
N HIS A 144 19.28 -13.11 3.14
CA HIS A 144 19.23 -13.31 4.58
C HIS A 144 17.81 -13.66 5.05
N VAL A 145 17.74 -14.51 6.05
CA VAL A 145 16.49 -14.87 6.75
C VAL A 145 16.31 -13.94 7.94
N PHE A 146 15.10 -13.43 8.11
CA PHE A 146 14.70 -12.62 9.24
C PHE A 146 13.48 -13.23 9.93
N ASN A 147 13.37 -13.05 11.25
CA ASN A 147 12.16 -13.35 12.02
C ASN A 147 11.26 -12.12 12.07
N TYR A 148 9.94 -12.33 12.04
CA TYR A 148 8.93 -11.31 12.21
C TYR A 148 7.83 -11.83 13.14
N SER A 149 7.58 -11.09 14.22
CA SER A 149 6.58 -11.45 15.24
C SER A 149 5.42 -10.46 15.29
N GLY A 150 5.36 -9.50 14.36
CA GLY A 150 4.25 -8.56 14.26
C GLY A 150 3.04 -9.15 13.54
N GLN A 151 1.96 -8.38 13.47
CA GLN A 151 0.77 -8.79 12.74
C GLN A 151 1.05 -8.81 11.23
N ALA A 152 0.60 -9.86 10.56
CA ALA A 152 0.68 -10.00 9.11
C ALA A 152 -0.67 -10.37 8.51
N ALA A 153 -0.89 -9.98 7.25
CA ALA A 153 -1.98 -10.49 6.43
C ALA A 153 -1.40 -11.20 5.20
N LEU A 154 -1.83 -12.43 4.95
CA LEU A 154 -1.57 -13.11 3.68
C LEU A 154 -2.57 -12.61 2.64
N SER A 155 -2.17 -12.58 1.36
CA SER A 155 -3.06 -12.09 0.29
C SER A 155 -4.35 -12.90 0.17
N GLU A 156 -4.29 -14.20 0.46
CA GLU A 156 -5.46 -15.11 0.45
C GLU A 156 -6.46 -14.82 1.59
N ASP A 157 -6.01 -14.17 2.67
CA ASP A 157 -6.85 -13.82 3.82
C ASP A 157 -7.46 -12.41 3.73
N LEU A 158 -7.13 -11.65 2.68
CA LEU A 158 -7.62 -10.27 2.54
C LEU A 158 -9.12 -10.27 2.24
N ARG A 159 -9.86 -9.52 3.04
CA ARG A 159 -11.31 -9.38 2.91
C ARG A 159 -11.65 -8.00 2.37
N THR A 160 -12.52 -7.96 1.38
CA THR A 160 -13.00 -6.72 0.76
C THR A 160 -14.19 -6.17 1.55
N GLU A 161 -13.91 -5.57 2.70
CA GLU A 161 -14.91 -5.08 3.66
C GLU A 161 -14.69 -3.60 4.03
N ALA A 162 -15.77 -2.81 4.03
CA ALA A 162 -15.73 -1.39 4.38
C ALA A 162 -15.21 -1.15 5.80
N ASP A 163 -15.71 -1.92 6.78
CA ASP A 163 -15.31 -1.80 8.17
C ASP A 163 -13.82 -2.09 8.37
N LEU A 164 -13.26 -3.05 7.62
CA LEU A 164 -11.85 -3.36 7.69
C LEU A 164 -10.99 -2.19 7.17
N MET A 165 -11.37 -1.59 6.05
CA MET A 165 -10.70 -0.40 5.50
C MET A 165 -10.73 0.77 6.49
N ILE A 166 -11.90 1.03 7.11
CA ILE A 166 -12.07 2.08 8.11
C ILE A 166 -11.23 1.79 9.36
N ARG A 167 -11.22 0.56 9.86
CA ARG A 167 -10.39 0.16 11.01
C ARG A 167 -8.90 0.38 10.72
N PHE A 168 -8.43 -0.02 9.55
CA PHE A 168 -7.05 0.24 9.14
C PHE A 168 -6.75 1.74 9.06
N ALA A 169 -7.60 2.53 8.42
CA ALA A 169 -7.42 3.98 8.31
C ALA A 169 -7.38 4.68 9.68
N ARG A 170 -8.23 4.25 10.63
CA ARG A 170 -8.25 4.80 12.00
C ARG A 170 -6.95 4.59 12.77
N ARG A 171 -6.17 3.53 12.48
CA ARG A 171 -4.86 3.33 13.13
C ARG A 171 -3.91 4.50 12.84
N TRP A 172 -4.06 5.16 11.69
CA TRP A 172 -3.18 6.23 11.26
C TRP A 172 -3.48 7.59 11.90
N LEU A 173 -4.53 7.73 12.71
CA LEU A 173 -4.88 9.00 13.36
C LEU A 173 -3.66 9.64 14.04
N PHE A 174 -3.53 10.96 13.87
CA PHE A 174 -2.44 11.80 14.35
C PHE A 174 -1.07 11.64 13.65
N VAL A 175 -0.90 10.71 12.71
CA VAL A 175 0.32 10.67 11.88
C VAL A 175 0.47 11.99 11.10
N PRO A 176 1.65 12.64 11.08
CA PRO A 176 1.84 13.91 10.38
C PRO A 176 1.57 13.82 8.87
N GLY A 177 1.04 14.91 8.32
CA GLY A 177 0.92 15.09 6.87
C GLY A 177 2.29 15.35 6.24
N LEU A 178 2.64 14.60 5.20
CA LEU A 178 3.88 14.77 4.46
C LEU A 178 3.67 14.42 2.99
N ALA A 179 3.83 15.40 2.09
CA ALA A 179 3.74 15.19 0.64
C ALA A 179 4.70 14.07 0.17
N GLY A 180 4.17 13.11 -0.58
CA GLY A 180 4.91 11.94 -1.04
C GLY A 180 5.13 10.86 0.02
N GLY A 181 4.77 11.11 1.28
CA GLY A 181 4.97 10.19 2.40
C GLY A 181 4.02 8.99 2.36
N ARG A 182 4.51 7.82 2.80
CA ARG A 182 3.77 6.55 2.91
C ARG A 182 4.10 5.80 4.21
N THR A 183 4.53 6.50 5.26
CA THR A 183 5.03 5.90 6.51
C THR A 183 4.44 6.59 7.75
N PRO A 184 4.49 5.98 8.94
CA PRO A 184 3.98 6.62 10.17
C PRO A 184 4.75 7.87 10.62
N THR A 185 5.92 8.15 10.03
CA THR A 185 6.65 9.40 10.25
C THR A 185 6.13 10.55 9.37
N GLY A 186 5.28 10.25 8.40
CA GLY A 186 4.70 11.20 7.47
C GLY A 186 3.98 10.51 6.32
N ILE A 187 2.72 10.87 6.10
CA ILE A 187 1.87 10.29 5.05
C ILE A 187 1.13 11.38 4.28
N ASP A 188 0.84 11.16 3.00
CA ASP A 188 -0.05 12.03 2.23
C ASP A 188 -1.47 11.44 2.06
N PRO A 189 -2.46 12.25 1.65
CA PRO A 189 -3.85 11.82 1.56
C PRO A 189 -4.05 10.59 0.67
N ALA A 190 -3.43 10.56 -0.51
CA ALA A 190 -3.58 9.47 -1.46
C ALA A 190 -2.85 8.21 -1.00
N ALA A 191 -1.68 8.34 -0.37
CA ALA A 191 -0.92 7.24 0.19
C ALA A 191 -1.70 6.50 1.29
N LEU A 192 -2.38 7.24 2.17
CA LEU A 192 -3.21 6.63 3.21
C LEU A 192 -4.30 5.75 2.60
N ILE A 193 -5.06 6.29 1.65
CA ILE A 193 -6.12 5.55 0.96
C ILE A 193 -5.53 4.35 0.20
N GLN A 194 -4.42 4.53 -0.50
CA GLN A 194 -3.76 3.47 -1.26
C GLN A 194 -3.34 2.30 -0.35
N LEU A 195 -2.71 2.58 0.80
CA LEU A 195 -2.23 1.55 1.72
C LEU A 195 -3.39 0.74 2.34
N VAL A 196 -4.46 1.42 2.78
CA VAL A 196 -5.59 0.73 3.43
C VAL A 196 -6.48 0.01 2.42
N ALA A 197 -6.66 0.56 1.21
CA ALA A 197 -7.40 -0.09 0.13
C ALA A 197 -6.70 -1.40 -0.30
N ARG A 198 -5.37 -1.39 -0.38
CA ARG A 198 -4.59 -2.57 -0.75
C ARG A 198 -4.83 -3.74 0.20
N LEU A 199 -4.93 -3.48 1.50
CA LEU A 199 -5.18 -4.49 2.53
C LEU A 199 -6.64 -4.97 2.61
N ILE A 200 -7.52 -4.45 1.75
CA ILE A 200 -8.84 -5.02 1.49
C ILE A 200 -8.98 -5.51 0.04
N ASN A 201 -7.83 -5.80 -0.60
CA ASN A 201 -7.71 -6.31 -1.97
C ASN A 201 -8.17 -5.34 -3.08
N ILE A 202 -8.10 -4.03 -2.83
CA ILE A 202 -8.39 -3.00 -3.84
C ILE A 202 -7.10 -2.26 -4.20
N LYS A 203 -6.68 -2.37 -5.47
CA LYS A 203 -5.54 -1.61 -6.01
C LYS A 203 -6.01 -0.25 -6.52
N LEU A 204 -5.34 0.80 -6.09
CA LEU A 204 -5.62 2.18 -6.46
C LEU A 204 -4.36 2.88 -6.95
N PRO A 205 -4.48 3.79 -7.93
CA PRO A 205 -3.35 4.56 -8.44
C PRO A 205 -2.78 5.51 -7.38
N ARG A 206 -1.54 5.99 -7.56
CA ARG A 206 -0.84 6.76 -6.52
C ARG A 206 -1.43 8.13 -6.17
N THR A 207 -2.08 8.79 -7.13
CA THR A 207 -2.53 10.19 -7.00
C THR A 207 -4.04 10.29 -6.82
N ALA A 208 -4.50 11.29 -6.06
CA ALA A 208 -5.93 11.54 -5.84
C ALA A 208 -6.68 11.76 -7.17
N ASP A 209 -6.07 12.47 -8.12
CA ASP A 209 -6.62 12.68 -9.45
C ASP A 209 -6.85 11.37 -10.20
N ALA A 210 -5.83 10.51 -10.28
CA ALA A 210 -5.97 9.21 -10.93
C ALA A 210 -6.99 8.32 -10.20
N MET A 211 -6.99 8.31 -8.86
CA MET A 211 -7.94 7.55 -8.04
C MET A 211 -9.39 7.96 -8.31
N SER A 212 -9.63 9.22 -8.63
CA SER A 212 -10.96 9.73 -8.93
C SER A 212 -11.58 9.14 -10.21
N ASN A 213 -10.81 8.40 -11.01
CA ASN A 213 -11.30 7.68 -12.17
C ASN A 213 -11.72 6.23 -11.85
N HIS A 214 -11.55 5.77 -10.61
CA HIS A 214 -11.89 4.42 -10.17
C HIS A 214 -13.20 4.38 -9.37
N GLY A 215 -13.91 3.26 -9.49
CA GLY A 215 -15.19 3.04 -8.82
C GLY A 215 -16.37 3.71 -9.51
N ARG A 216 -17.57 3.46 -8.99
CA ARG A 216 -18.80 4.07 -9.49
C ARG A 216 -18.99 5.46 -8.90
N MET A 217 -19.53 6.37 -9.70
CA MET A 217 -19.89 7.70 -9.21
C MET A 217 -21.06 7.60 -8.23
N VAL A 218 -21.03 8.43 -7.19
CA VAL A 218 -22.17 8.65 -6.29
C VAL A 218 -22.69 10.06 -6.56
N ASP A 219 -23.86 10.14 -7.21
CA ASP A 219 -24.38 11.39 -7.77
C ASP A 219 -24.68 12.44 -6.70
N PHE A 220 -25.21 11.99 -5.56
CA PHE A 220 -25.52 12.85 -4.44
C PHE A 220 -24.73 12.41 -3.22
N VAL A 221 -24.02 13.34 -2.58
CA VAL A 221 -23.25 13.06 -1.35
C VAL A 221 -24.10 12.46 -0.23
N ILE A 222 -25.42 12.71 -0.24
CA ILE A 222 -26.38 12.09 0.71
C ILE A 222 -26.60 10.60 0.49
N GLN A 223 -26.19 10.05 -0.65
CA GLN A 223 -26.21 8.62 -0.97
C GLN A 223 -24.86 7.97 -0.68
N ALA A 224 -23.86 8.75 -0.26
CA ALA A 224 -22.55 8.20 0.08
C ALA A 224 -22.67 7.23 1.25
N GLN A 225 -21.85 6.19 1.23
CA GLN A 225 -21.77 5.14 2.23
C GLN A 225 -20.39 5.15 2.89
N PRO A 226 -20.28 4.61 4.12
CA PRO A 226 -18.98 4.39 4.75
C PRO A 226 -18.00 3.69 3.80
N ALA A 227 -16.75 4.14 3.83
CA ALA A 227 -15.67 3.72 2.94
C ALA A 227 -15.77 4.19 1.47
N ASP A 228 -16.77 4.99 1.09
CA ASP A 228 -16.71 5.77 -0.15
C ASP A 228 -15.56 6.80 -0.08
N LEU A 229 -14.99 7.15 -1.23
CA LEU A 229 -13.95 8.15 -1.35
C LEU A 229 -14.52 9.48 -1.80
N ALA A 230 -14.24 10.54 -1.05
CA ALA A 230 -14.54 11.91 -1.44
C ALA A 230 -13.27 12.58 -1.98
N PHE A 231 -13.37 13.23 -3.13
CA PHE A 231 -12.28 13.93 -3.81
C PHE A 231 -12.54 15.42 -3.82
N PHE A 232 -11.47 16.19 -3.67
CA PHE A 232 -11.54 17.63 -3.50
C PHE A 232 -10.62 18.34 -4.47
N ASP A 233 -11.11 19.46 -5.01
CA ASP A 233 -10.36 20.26 -5.98
C ASP A 233 -9.68 21.46 -5.35
N ASN A 234 -8.60 21.89 -6.02
CA ASN A 234 -7.94 23.14 -5.71
C ASN A 234 -8.63 24.32 -6.40
N ARG A 235 -8.10 25.52 -6.18
CA ARG A 235 -8.65 26.75 -6.78
C ARG A 235 -8.65 26.75 -8.31
N LYS A 236 -7.84 25.89 -8.96
CA LYS A 236 -7.78 25.72 -10.41
C LYS A 236 -8.70 24.60 -10.93
N GLY A 237 -9.41 23.91 -10.03
CA GLY A 237 -10.33 22.83 -10.37
C GLY A 237 -9.67 21.45 -10.57
N HIS A 238 -8.39 21.30 -10.20
CA HIS A 238 -7.70 20.00 -10.26
C HIS A 238 -7.89 19.24 -8.95
N ILE A 239 -8.15 17.94 -9.04
CA ILE A 239 -8.26 17.07 -7.86
C ILE A 239 -6.86 16.88 -7.28
N GLU A 240 -6.66 17.33 -6.03
CA GLU A 240 -5.38 17.20 -5.33
C GLU A 240 -5.49 16.52 -3.97
N HIS A 241 -6.72 16.28 -3.50
CA HIS A 241 -6.98 15.75 -2.17
C HIS A 241 -8.07 14.67 -2.19
N VAL A 242 -7.96 13.71 -1.29
CA VAL A 242 -8.90 12.59 -1.12
C VAL A 242 -9.08 12.28 0.36
N GLY A 243 -10.27 11.82 0.74
CA GLY A 243 -10.52 11.30 2.08
C GLY A 243 -11.54 10.16 2.07
N LEU A 244 -11.52 9.37 3.15
CA LEU A 244 -12.39 8.22 3.37
C LEU A 244 -13.64 8.69 4.12
N LEU A 245 -14.82 8.53 3.51
CA LEU A 245 -16.07 8.86 4.16
C LEU A 245 -16.38 7.87 5.28
N LEU A 246 -16.82 8.41 6.41
CA LEU A 246 -17.22 7.70 7.62
C LEU A 246 -18.71 7.97 7.89
N PRO A 247 -19.38 7.18 8.75
CA PRO A 247 -20.70 7.52 9.25
C PRO A 247 -20.77 8.93 9.87
N ASP A 248 -21.98 9.43 10.09
CA ASP A 248 -22.27 10.67 10.83
C ASP A 248 -21.67 11.95 10.22
N SER A 249 -21.65 12.02 8.89
CA SER A 249 -21.13 13.18 8.13
C SER A 249 -19.68 13.49 8.49
N LYS A 250 -18.87 12.43 8.63
CA LYS A 250 -17.44 12.52 8.95
C LYS A 250 -16.58 12.05 7.78
N ILE A 251 -15.35 12.56 7.75
CA ILE A 251 -14.33 12.14 6.79
C ILE A 251 -13.00 11.96 7.50
N LEU A 252 -12.34 10.84 7.24
CA LEU A 252 -10.96 10.60 7.64
C LEU A 252 -10.05 10.98 6.48
N HIS A 253 -9.17 11.95 6.71
CA HIS A 253 -8.24 12.44 5.68
C HIS A 253 -6.93 12.92 6.30
N VAL A 254 -5.99 13.32 5.44
CA VAL A 254 -4.71 13.87 5.86
C VAL A 254 -4.68 15.38 5.62
N GLY A 255 -4.68 16.18 6.68
CA GLY A 255 -4.45 17.62 6.62
C GLY A 255 -3.01 17.94 7.03
N ASP A 256 -2.86 18.69 8.11
CA ASP A 256 -1.61 18.82 8.88
C ASP A 256 -1.16 17.48 9.48
N ARG A 257 -2.14 16.62 9.78
CA ARG A 257 -2.01 15.24 10.25
C ARG A 257 -3.21 14.43 9.78
N VAL A 258 -3.16 13.11 9.94
CA VAL A 258 -4.32 12.25 9.78
C VAL A 258 -5.35 12.61 10.85
N ARG A 259 -6.55 12.99 10.44
CA ARG A 259 -7.60 13.51 11.31
C ARG A 259 -8.98 13.12 10.80
N ILE A 260 -9.98 13.31 11.66
CA ILE A 260 -11.39 13.18 11.31
C ILE A 260 -12.04 14.55 11.46
N ASP A 261 -12.63 15.03 10.38
CA ASP A 261 -13.38 16.30 10.34
C ASP A 261 -14.82 16.05 9.89
N SER A 262 -15.67 17.08 10.01
CA SER A 262 -17.00 17.05 9.42
C SER A 262 -16.94 17.29 7.92
N VAL A 263 -17.84 16.67 7.17
CA VAL A 263 -17.97 16.84 5.71
C VAL A 263 -19.43 17.04 5.34
N ASP A 264 -19.68 17.90 4.36
CA ASP A 264 -20.98 18.10 3.75
C ASP A 264 -20.88 18.30 2.23
N HIS A 265 -21.98 18.73 1.61
CA HIS A 265 -22.04 19.03 0.18
C HIS A 265 -21.08 20.13 -0.31
N TYR A 266 -20.60 21.01 0.58
CA TYR A 266 -19.62 22.03 0.23
C TYR A 266 -18.20 21.47 0.31
N GLY A 267 -17.89 20.72 1.37
CA GLY A 267 -16.55 20.19 1.56
C GLY A 267 -16.21 19.79 2.99
N ILE A 268 -14.92 19.78 3.31
CA ILE A 268 -14.43 19.44 4.65
C ILE A 268 -14.44 20.71 5.51
N PHE A 269 -15.15 20.67 6.63
CA PHE A 269 -15.17 21.73 7.63
C PHE A 269 -14.23 21.39 8.79
N ASN A 270 -13.15 22.17 8.93
CA ASN A 270 -12.20 22.02 10.01
C ASN A 270 -12.69 22.82 11.23
N GLN A 271 -13.08 22.10 12.29
CA GLN A 271 -13.63 22.70 13.51
C GLN A 271 -12.62 23.54 14.29
N GLU A 272 -11.34 23.13 14.30
CA GLU A 272 -10.28 23.85 15.02
C GLU A 272 -10.04 25.25 14.44
N THR A 273 -10.12 25.38 13.11
CA THR A 273 -9.92 26.66 12.41
C THR A 273 -11.22 27.42 12.13
N GLY A 274 -12.37 26.76 12.29
CA GLY A 274 -13.69 27.30 11.97
C GLY A 274 -13.91 27.59 10.47
N ARG A 275 -13.19 26.90 9.58
CA ARG A 275 -13.21 27.17 8.13
C ARG A 275 -13.30 25.88 7.30
N TYR A 276 -13.84 26.02 6.10
CA TYR A 276 -13.72 24.97 5.09
C TYR A 276 -12.28 24.88 4.59
N SER A 277 -11.72 23.68 4.63
CA SER A 277 -10.35 23.42 4.22
C SER A 277 -10.25 22.95 2.76
N HIS A 278 -11.22 22.19 2.29
CA HIS A 278 -11.23 21.57 0.96
C HIS A 278 -12.64 21.62 0.37
N ARG A 279 -12.76 21.85 -0.94
CA ARG A 279 -14.05 21.91 -1.66
C ARG A 279 -14.37 20.57 -2.32
N LEU A 280 -15.53 20.00 -2.01
CA LEU A 280 -15.95 18.70 -2.53
C LEU A 280 -16.16 18.78 -4.04
N ARG A 281 -15.60 17.82 -4.79
CA ARG A 281 -15.72 17.73 -6.25
C ARG A 281 -16.53 16.52 -6.71
N ILE A 282 -16.17 15.33 -6.21
CA ILE A 282 -16.80 14.07 -6.61
C ILE A 282 -16.68 13.03 -5.49
N VAL A 283 -17.66 12.13 -5.42
CA VAL A 283 -17.64 10.95 -4.55
C VAL A 283 -17.61 9.70 -5.41
N LYS A 284 -16.75 8.75 -5.07
CA LYS A 284 -16.65 7.44 -5.71
C LYS A 284 -16.86 6.31 -4.71
N ARG A 285 -17.61 5.31 -5.13
CA ARG A 285 -17.80 4.07 -4.40
C ARG A 285 -16.97 2.95 -5.02
N LEU A 286 -16.11 2.35 -4.20
CA LEU A 286 -15.23 1.24 -4.59
C LEU A 286 -15.82 -0.12 -4.25
N LEU A 287 -16.69 -0.19 -3.24
CA LEU A 287 -17.27 -1.42 -2.70
C LEU A 287 -18.71 -1.62 -3.20
N PRO A 288 -19.24 -2.85 -3.14
CA PRO A 288 -20.66 -3.09 -3.35
C PRO A 288 -21.53 -2.28 -2.39
N ASP A 289 -22.79 -2.08 -2.78
CA ASP A 289 -23.72 -1.34 -1.95
C ASP A 289 -24.03 -2.10 -0.67
N MET A 290 -23.93 -1.40 0.44
CA MET A 290 -24.28 -1.91 1.76
C MET A 290 -25.69 -1.45 2.13
N ASP A 291 -26.45 -2.33 2.80
CA ASP A 291 -27.77 -1.99 3.37
C ASP A 291 -27.58 -1.34 4.76
N ILE A 292 -26.97 -0.15 4.77
CA ILE A 292 -26.66 0.62 5.97
C ILE A 292 -27.01 2.11 5.76
N PRO A 293 -27.23 2.87 6.85
CA PRO A 293 -27.51 4.30 6.74
C PRO A 293 -26.42 5.04 5.96
N ASN A 294 -26.84 5.99 5.12
CA ASN A 294 -25.92 6.83 4.36
C ASN A 294 -25.09 7.73 5.30
N VAL A 295 -23.91 8.12 4.81
CA VAL A 295 -22.91 8.96 5.50
C VAL A 295 -23.50 10.28 5.96
N LEU A 296 -24.26 10.96 5.09
CA LEU A 296 -24.88 12.22 5.49
C LEU A 296 -26.24 11.98 6.12
N MET A 297 -26.40 12.51 7.33
CA MET A 297 -27.69 12.55 8.00
C MET A 297 -28.63 13.49 7.23
N ARG A 298 -29.85 13.02 6.91
CA ARG A 298 -30.92 13.95 6.52
C ARG A 298 -31.13 14.91 7.69
N LYS A 299 -31.16 16.22 7.45
CA LYS A 299 -31.59 17.19 8.48
C LYS A 299 -32.90 16.67 9.07
N GLN A 300 -32.91 16.30 10.35
CA GLN A 300 -34.15 16.13 11.07
C GLN A 300 -34.91 17.45 10.93
N LYS A 301 -36.16 17.40 10.46
CA LYS A 301 -37.07 18.54 10.59
C LYS A 301 -36.99 18.95 12.06
N LYS A 302 -36.76 20.24 12.34
CA LYS A 302 -37.01 20.81 13.66
C LYS A 302 -38.39 20.29 14.08
N VAL A 303 -38.45 19.40 15.06
CA VAL A 303 -39.69 19.22 15.81
C VAL A 303 -39.87 20.56 16.49
N GLU A 304 -40.90 21.29 16.07
CA GLU A 304 -41.33 22.51 16.71
C GLU A 304 -41.50 22.21 18.20
N ALA A 305 -40.65 22.81 19.01
CA ALA A 305 -40.92 22.97 20.42
C ALA A 305 -42.10 23.95 20.52
N ASN A 306 -43.32 23.42 20.45
CA ASN A 306 -44.51 24.16 20.79
C ASN A 306 -45.12 23.58 22.07
N GLU A 307 -45.07 24.45 23.09
CA GLU A 307 -46.05 24.59 24.15
C GLU A 307 -46.27 23.39 25.07
N ASN A 308 -45.54 23.41 26.19
CA ASN A 308 -46.22 23.23 27.47
C ASN A 308 -45.49 24.02 28.56
N GLN A 309 -45.88 25.28 28.67
CA GLN A 309 -45.78 26.03 29.91
C GLN A 309 -47.19 26.45 30.31
N MET A 310 -47.56 26.09 31.54
CA MET A 310 -48.58 26.69 32.42
C MET A 310 -50.04 26.22 32.31
N ALA A 311 -50.41 25.31 33.24
CA ALA A 311 -51.46 25.50 34.23
C ALA A 311 -51.22 24.45 35.34
N ILE A 312 -50.67 24.78 36.51
CA ILE A 312 -51.41 25.15 37.74
C ILE A 312 -52.83 24.54 37.74
N PHE A 313 -52.96 23.29 38.17
CA PHE A 313 -53.74 22.79 39.31
C PHE A 313 -53.50 21.29 39.46
#